data_AF-A0A7W0D5S2-F1
#
_entry.id   AF-A0A7W0D5S2-F1
#
_cell.length_a   1.000
_cell.length_b   1.000
_cell.length_c   1.000
_cell.angle_alpha   90.00
_cell.angle_beta   90.00
_cell.angle_gamma   90.00
#
_symmetry.space_group_name_H-M   'P 1'
#
loop_
_entity.id
_entity.type
_entity.pdbx_description
1 polymer ?
#
loop_
_entity_poly.entity_id
_entity_poly.type
_entity_poly.pdbx_seq_one_letter_code
_entity_poly.pdbx_strand_id
1 'polypeptide(L)'
;METTNYGLDQREKVMTVKNWLITSLILMIPIANIVMLFVWAFGDGANKNKSNYAKASLIMMAIFIVLYAIFAIAFFSLFADVLSKNTTF
;
A
#
# COMPACT_ATOMS: atom_id res chain seq x y z
N MET A 1 -35.27 6.23 34.13
CA MET A 1 -33.93 5.63 34.10
C MET A 1 -33.37 5.91 32.71
N GLU A 2 -32.44 6.85 32.59
CA GLU A 2 -31.74 7.10 31.32
C GLU A 2 -30.74 5.98 31.09
N THR A 3 -30.98 5.12 30.10
CA THR A 3 -30.01 4.11 29.67
C THR A 3 -28.92 4.83 28.88
N THR A 4 -27.92 5.30 29.62
CA THR A 4 -26.74 5.98 29.10
C THR A 4 -26.01 5.08 28.09
N ASN A 5 -26.29 5.28 26.80
CA ASN A 5 -25.69 4.63 25.64
C ASN A 5 -24.26 5.15 25.36
N TYR A 6 -23.43 5.30 26.39
CA TYR A 6 -22.09 5.89 26.28
C TYR A 6 -20.99 4.85 26.03
N GLY A 7 -21.11 3.98 25.02
CA GLY A 7 -19.98 3.10 24.71
C GLY A 7 -20.10 2.04 23.62
N LEU A 8 -21.28 1.80 23.05
CA LEU A 8 -21.44 0.72 22.05
C LEU A 8 -21.29 1.17 20.60
N ASP A 9 -21.29 2.48 20.34
CA ASP A 9 -21.43 3.05 18.99
C ASP A 9 -20.19 3.82 18.48
N GLN A 10 -19.09 3.83 19.22
CA GLN A 10 -17.81 4.38 18.71
C GLN A 10 -16.98 3.35 17.92
N ARG A 11 -17.61 2.27 17.47
CA ARG A 11 -16.95 1.34 16.55
C ARG A 11 -17.00 1.94 15.15
N GLU A 12 -15.83 2.08 14.55
CA GLU A 12 -15.73 2.59 13.20
C GLU A 12 -16.63 1.79 12.25
N LYS A 13 -17.53 2.49 11.54
CA LYS A 13 -18.48 1.82 10.65
C LYS A 13 -17.72 1.00 9.61
N VAL A 14 -18.00 -0.31 9.55
CA VAL A 14 -17.41 -1.20 8.54
C VAL A 14 -17.74 -0.65 7.14
N MET A 15 -16.73 -0.56 6.28
CA MET A 15 -16.95 -0.10 4.92
C MET A 15 -17.76 -1.13 4.12
N THR A 16 -18.81 -0.67 3.45
CA THR A 16 -19.60 -1.50 2.55
C THR A 16 -18.83 -1.87 1.29
N VAL A 17 -19.28 -2.90 0.57
CA VAL A 17 -18.69 -3.32 -0.72
C VAL A 17 -18.63 -2.15 -1.72
N LYS A 18 -19.68 -1.32 -1.79
CA LYS A 18 -19.71 -0.13 -2.65
C LYS A 18 -18.55 0.83 -2.35
N ASN A 19 -18.24 1.07 -1.08
CA ASN A 19 -17.15 1.96 -0.69
C ASN A 19 -15.78 1.36 -1.02
N TRP A 20 -15.63 0.04 -0.89
CA TRP A 20 -14.42 -0.67 -1.33
C TRP A 20 -14.26 -0.61 -2.84
N LEU A 21 -15.32 -0.78 -3.63
CA LEU A 21 -15.27 -0.66 -5.09
C LEU A 21 -14.76 0.72 -5.53
N ILE A 22 -15.29 1.80 -4.96
CA ILE A 22 -14.81 3.17 -5.26
C ILE A 22 -13.35 3.34 -4.87
N THR A 23 -12.95 2.78 -3.72
CA THR A 23 -11.56 2.81 -3.26
C THR A 23 -10.65 2.10 -4.26
N SER A 24 -11.03 0.90 -4.72
CA SER A 24 -10.28 0.14 -5.71
C SER A 24 -10.18 0.86 -7.06
N LEU A 25 -11.24 1.54 -7.52
CA LEU A 25 -11.22 2.32 -8.75
C LEU A 25 -10.21 3.48 -8.70
N ILE A 26 -10.13 4.18 -7.56
CA ILE A 26 -9.13 5.24 -7.34
C ILE A 26 -7.72 4.66 -7.37
N LEU A 27 -7.51 3.51 -6.73
CA LEU A 27 -6.21 2.83 -6.67
C LEU A 27 -5.75 2.24 -8.02
N MET A 28 -6.64 2.06 -8.99
CA MET A 28 -6.26 1.65 -10.34
C MET A 28 -5.52 2.76 -11.11
N ILE A 29 -5.73 4.02 -10.75
CA ILE A 29 -5.04 5.16 -11.37
C ILE A 29 -3.66 5.29 -10.71
N PRO A 30 -2.54 5.12 -11.43
CA PRO A 30 -1.22 4.98 -10.80
C PRO A 30 -0.81 6.15 -9.89
N ILE A 31 -0.97 7.39 -10.37
CA ILE A 31 -0.59 8.58 -9.60
C ILE A 31 -1.55 8.81 -8.44
N ALA A 32 -2.86 8.70 -8.69
CA ALA A 32 -3.86 8.88 -7.66
C ALA A 32 -3.75 7.81 -6.57
N ASN A 33 -3.39 6.57 -6.91
CA ASN A 33 -3.14 5.50 -5.96
C ASN A 33 -2.15 5.93 -4.89
N ILE A 34 -0.94 6.33 -5.31
CA ILE A 34 0.12 6.72 -4.37
C ILE A 34 -0.32 7.91 -3.51
N VAL A 35 -0.82 8.98 -4.13
CA VAL A 35 -1.28 10.18 -3.40
C VAL A 35 -2.38 9.82 -2.39
N MET A 36 -3.38 9.05 -2.81
CA MET A 36 -4.52 8.70 -1.97
C MET A 36 -4.14 7.74 -0.83
N LEU A 37 -3.13 6.88 -1.02
CA LEU A 37 -2.56 6.09 0.07
C LEU A 37 -1.98 6.98 1.17
N PHE A 38 -1.23 8.05 0.83
CA PHE A 38 -0.74 9.00 1.84
C PHE A 38 -1.88 9.77 2.50
N VAL A 39 -2.84 10.28 1.71
CA VAL A 39 -4.00 11.01 2.22
C VAL A 39 -4.82 10.16 3.21
N TRP A 40 -5.05 8.88 2.90
CA TRP A 40 -5.81 7.99 3.79
C TRP A 40 -5.00 7.46 4.97
N ALA A 41 -3.69 7.25 4.80
CA ALA A 41 -2.83 6.76 5.87
C ALA A 41 -2.61 7.82 6.96
N PHE A 42 -2.47 9.09 6.58
CA PHE A 42 -2.04 10.16 7.48
C PHE A 42 -3.04 11.31 7.66
N GLY A 43 -4.17 11.30 6.94
CA GLY A 43 -5.23 12.29 7.10
C GLY A 43 -6.29 11.90 8.14
N ASP A 44 -6.89 12.90 8.78
CA ASP A 44 -7.87 12.71 9.87
C ASP A 44 -9.31 12.40 9.39
N GLY A 45 -9.58 12.47 8.08
CA GLY A 45 -10.93 12.33 7.52
C GLY A 45 -11.29 10.93 7.01
N ALA A 46 -10.37 9.96 7.08
CA ALA A 46 -10.58 8.63 6.51
C ALA A 46 -11.10 7.63 7.55
N ASN A 47 -12.07 6.79 7.14
CA ASN A 47 -12.51 5.65 7.94
C ASN A 47 -11.31 4.78 8.34
N LYS A 48 -11.26 4.34 9.60
CA LYS A 48 -10.16 3.56 10.15
C LYS A 48 -9.80 2.30 9.35
N ASN A 49 -10.78 1.62 8.74
CA ASN A 49 -10.51 0.46 7.86
C ASN A 49 -9.68 0.86 6.65
N LYS A 50 -10.00 2.01 6.04
CA LYS A 50 -9.30 2.56 4.88
C LYS A 50 -7.92 3.11 5.25
N SER A 51 -7.81 3.78 6.39
CA SER A 51 -6.51 4.27 6.89
C SER A 51 -5.55 3.11 7.18
N ASN A 52 -6.03 2.05 7.83
CA ASN A 52 -5.23 0.87 8.10
C ASN A 52 -4.80 0.14 6.83
N TYR A 53 -5.70 0.01 5.85
CA TYR A 53 -5.35 -0.52 4.53
C TYR A 53 -4.25 0.32 3.87
N ALA A 54 -4.38 1.64 3.88
CA ALA A 54 -3.41 2.52 3.26
C ALA A 54 -2.02 2.42 3.91
N LYS A 55 -1.95 2.35 5.24
CA LYS A 55 -0.70 2.11 5.99
C LYS A 55 -0.07 0.76 5.62
N ALA A 56 -0.87 -0.30 5.58
CA ALA A 56 -0.40 -1.63 5.20
C ALA A 56 0.14 -1.65 3.75
N SER A 57 -0.56 -1.01 2.81
CA SER A 57 -0.12 -0.87 1.42
C SER A 57 1.20 -0.13 1.30
N LEU A 58 1.41 0.97 2.04
CA LEU A 58 2.67 1.70 2.05
C LEU A 58 3.82 0.87 2.62
N ILE A 59 3.59 0.10 3.69
CA ILE A 59 4.58 -0.81 4.26
C ILE A 59 4.94 -1.91 3.25
N MET A 60 3.93 -2.52 2.60
CA MET A 60 4.15 -3.52 1.56
C MET A 60 4.94 -2.95 0.38
N MET A 61 4.63 -1.72 -0.05
CA MET A 61 5.37 -1.03 -1.10
C MET A 61 6.84 -0.83 -0.71
N ALA A 62 7.12 -0.39 0.52
CA ALA A 62 8.49 -0.24 1.02
C ALA A 62 9.25 -1.58 1.02
N ILE A 63 8.60 -2.66 1.46
CA ILE A 63 9.18 -4.02 1.42
C ILE A 63 9.53 -4.42 -0.03
N PHE A 64 8.59 -4.24 -0.97
CA PHE A 64 8.83 -4.60 -2.36
C PHE A 64 9.94 -3.77 -3.01
N ILE A 65 10.07 -2.49 -2.66
CA ILE A 65 11.18 -1.65 -3.14
C ILE A 65 12.52 -2.23 -2.70
N VAL A 66 12.64 -2.61 -1.41
CA VAL A 66 13.88 -3.20 -0.88
C VAL A 66 14.19 -4.54 -1.54
N LEU A 67 13.19 -5.43 -1.65
CA LEU A 67 13.37 -6.72 -2.32
C LEU A 67 13.77 -6.55 -3.78
N TYR A 68 13.11 -5.65 -4.51
CA TYR A 68 13.42 -5.37 -5.90
C TYR A 68 14.85 -4.86 -6.07
N ALA A 69 15.33 -3.98 -5.18
CA ALA A 69 16.71 -3.51 -5.21
C ALA A 69 17.72 -4.67 -5.03
N ILE A 70 17.48 -5.58 -4.08
CA ILE A 70 18.34 -6.75 -3.85
C ILE A 70 18.38 -7.64 -5.10
N PHE A 71 17.21 -7.97 -5.66
CA PHE A 71 17.12 -8.82 -6.86
C PHE A 71 17.72 -8.14 -8.09
N ALA A 72 17.54 -6.83 -8.25
CA ALA A 72 18.12 -6.08 -9.36
C ALA A 72 19.65 -6.09 -9.31
N ILE A 73 20.26 -5.90 -8.14
CA ILE A 73 21.72 -5.97 -7.97
C ILE A 73 22.24 -7.38 -8.27
N ALA A 74 21.58 -8.41 -7.71
CA ALA A 74 21.97 -9.80 -7.96
C ALA A 74 21.86 -10.16 -9.44
N PHE A 75 20.74 -9.79 -10.09
CA PHE A 75 20.50 -10.04 -11.51
C PHE A 75 21.50 -9.29 -12.39
N PHE A 76 21.75 -8.01 -12.12
CA PHE A 76 22.72 -7.21 -12.86
C PHE A 76 24.14 -7.78 -12.75
N SER A 77 24.54 -8.24 -11.57
CA SER A 77 25.87 -8.82 -11.34
C SER A 77 26.06 -10.12 -12.11
N LEU A 78 25.06 -11.02 -12.08
CA LEU A 78 25.08 -12.26 -12.87
C LEU A 78 25.06 -11.98 -14.37
N PHE A 79 24.25 -11.02 -14.81
CA PHE A 79 24.18 -10.62 -16.22
C PHE A 79 25.51 -10.03 -16.71
N ALA A 80 26.15 -9.17 -15.91
CA ALA A 80 27.46 -8.63 -16.23
C ALA A 80 28.55 -9.71 -16.32
N ASP A 81 28.54 -10.71 -15.43
CA ASP A 81 29.47 -11.85 -15.50
C ASP A 81 29.32 -12.62 -16.81
N VAL A 82 28.07 -12.94 -17.21
CA VAL A 82 27.78 -13.63 -18.47
C VAL A 82 28.24 -12.82 -19.70
N LEU A 83 28.04 -11.50 -19.69
CA LEU A 83 28.52 -10.63 -20.77
C LEU A 83 30.05 -10.57 -20.83
N SER A 84 30.72 -10.52 -19.68
CA SER A 84 32.19 -10.46 -19.62
C SER A 84 32.85 -11.73 -20.18
N LYS A 85 32.28 -12.91 -19.89
CA LYS A 85 32.77 -14.21 -20.41
C LYS A 85 32.73 -14.33 -21.92
N ASN A 86 31.79 -13.65 -22.58
CA ASN A 86 31.59 -13.75 -24.04
C ASN A 86 32.33 -12.68 -24.85
N THR A 87 32.99 -11.72 -24.19
CA THR A 87 33.65 -10.57 -24.85
C THR A 87 35.17 -10.57 -24.73
N THR A 88 35.76 -11.51 -23.97
CA THR A 88 37.21 -11.78 -23.97
C THR A 88 37.59 -12.66 -25.17
N PHE A 89 38.07 -12.04 -26.25
CA PHE A 89 38.88 -12.69 -27.29
C PHE A 89 40.37 -12.60 -26.94
#